data_AF-A0A7K3PG03-F1
#
_entry.id   AF-A0A7K3PG03-F1
#
_cell.length_a   1.000
_cell.length_b   1.000
_cell.length_c   1.000
_cell.angle_alpha   90.00
_cell.angle_beta   90.00
_cell.angle_gamma   90.00
#
_symmetry.space_group_name_H-M   'P 1'
#
loop_
_entity.id
_entity.type
_entity.pdbx_description
1 polymer ?
#
loop_
_entity_poly.entity_id
_entity_poly.type
_entity_poly.pdbx_seq_one_letter_code
_entity_poly.pdbx_strand_id
1 'polypeptide(L)'
;MSDARVTFLGVRHHSPACAALVRRTIRALRPAYVLVEGPADMNDRIGELLLGHELPVAVFSHYRSTERVATSWAPLCAYSPEWVALTEGRTAGAEVRFIDLPAWHRAFTDRPDGAANRYADAEARYSRATERLRARYRVDTVDALWDRVFEIADPDGLRDRLDAYFALVRGDTEADDGDRARERYMASWVRAAVAHAGNRPVLVVTGGFHQPALRALTAAPGPTPDAEPAAWPPVPAPPDGAEGGSFLVPYSFRQMDAFAGYQSGMPSPGYYQHLWDEGPDAAAKALRRTVVERLRARHLPASTAALISAHTLTEGLAALRGHPHPARVDVLDGLAAALITDDLDQPLPWNTDGPLRPGAHPAVVETVAACTGDRTGSLHPDTPLPPLVHHVTAEEIRLGLDGDRTLDLDLTNPRGLERSRFLHQLRVLGIPGHTRLTGPDHGADPRDHETWEPRSRTGRDAALTEAGAYGARPDEAAAALLARRLRDTGTAADAGTTAALLFDAVLCGAGSLSRDLLDGLAHRIRTTADPGPLGRALAVVLGLWRHDRVFGTARDPLLGTVLDHAVDRLFHLVEGLHGGPPGVDVPRLRALTAARDALLHAAPALALTPETAAATA
;
A
#
# COMPACT_ATOMS: atom_id res chain seq x y z
N MET A 1 33.33 28.52 -5.74
CA MET A 1 32.07 27.92 -5.26
C MET A 1 30.95 28.64 -5.99
N SER A 2 30.24 27.88 -6.82
CA SER A 2 29.43 28.34 -7.96
C SER A 2 28.39 29.41 -7.62
N ASP A 3 28.39 30.45 -8.45
CA ASP A 3 27.50 31.62 -8.57
C ASP A 3 26.06 31.24 -9.00
N ALA A 4 25.58 30.07 -8.57
CA ALA A 4 24.29 29.54 -8.96
C ALA A 4 23.21 29.95 -7.95
N ARG A 5 22.31 30.84 -8.37
CA ARG A 5 21.11 31.25 -7.61
C ARG A 5 20.21 30.07 -7.22
N VAL A 6 20.30 28.94 -7.93
CA VAL A 6 19.58 27.69 -7.67
C VAL A 6 20.54 26.51 -7.53
N THR A 7 20.41 25.76 -6.45
CA THR A 7 21.10 24.50 -6.22
C THR A 7 20.11 23.35 -6.34
N PHE A 8 20.43 22.39 -7.19
CA PHE A 8 19.66 21.18 -7.44
C PHE A 8 20.33 19.95 -6.79
N LEU A 9 19.58 19.16 -6.03
CA LEU A 9 20.01 17.90 -5.43
C LEU A 9 19.05 16.77 -5.82
N GLY A 10 19.55 15.84 -6.64
CA GLY A 10 18.88 14.57 -6.94
C GLY A 10 19.09 13.58 -5.82
N VAL A 11 17.99 13.00 -5.33
CA VAL A 11 18.02 12.05 -4.22
C VAL A 11 17.33 10.74 -4.58
N ARG A 12 17.70 9.68 -3.86
CA ARG A 12 16.88 8.48 -3.72
C ARG A 12 16.12 8.58 -2.41
N HIS A 13 14.83 8.26 -2.42
CA HIS A 13 14.02 8.32 -1.21
C HIS A 13 14.56 7.31 -0.17
N HIS A 14 14.52 7.72 1.09
CA HIS A 14 14.96 6.91 2.23
C HIS A 14 16.45 6.51 2.18
N SER A 15 17.30 7.32 1.53
CA SER A 15 18.76 7.17 1.52
C SER A 15 19.43 8.01 2.63
N PRO A 16 20.07 7.38 3.64
CA PRO A 16 20.89 8.07 4.63
C PRO A 16 21.96 8.97 4.02
N ALA A 17 22.67 8.52 2.98
CA ALA A 17 23.67 9.33 2.28
C ALA A 17 23.06 10.58 1.62
N CYS A 18 21.91 10.44 0.94
CA CYS A 18 21.21 11.59 0.35
C CYS A 18 20.71 12.56 1.42
N ALA A 19 20.16 12.05 2.52
CA ALA A 19 19.68 12.85 3.63
C ALA A 19 20.82 13.65 4.30
N ALA A 20 21.99 13.02 4.48
CA ALA A 20 23.18 13.68 5.00
C ALA A 20 23.68 14.78 4.05
N LEU A 21 23.65 14.53 2.73
CA LEU A 21 24.00 15.53 1.71
C LEU A 21 23.04 16.73 1.74
N VAL A 22 21.74 16.50 1.85
CA VAL A 22 20.72 17.55 1.98
C VAL A 22 20.98 18.40 3.22
N ARG A 23 21.14 17.77 4.40
CA ARG A 23 21.47 18.46 5.66
C ARG A 23 22.71 19.35 5.51
N ARG A 24 23.80 18.78 5.00
CA ARG A 24 25.07 19.50 4.80
C ARG A 24 24.89 20.69 3.86
N THR A 25 24.14 20.50 2.76
CA THR A 25 23.91 21.54 1.76
C THR A 25 23.07 22.68 2.33
N ILE A 26 22.00 22.40 3.08
CA ILE A 26 21.17 23.43 3.71
C ILE A 26 21.98 24.25 4.71
N ARG A 27 22.76 23.58 5.57
CA ARG A 27 23.59 24.24 6.58
C ARG A 27 24.65 25.16 5.96
N ALA A 28 25.26 24.74 4.84
CA ALA A 28 26.25 25.53 4.12
C ALA A 28 25.62 26.68 3.30
N LEU A 29 24.52 26.40 2.58
CA LEU A 29 23.92 27.33 1.63
C LEU A 29 23.04 28.40 2.29
N ARG A 30 22.41 28.07 3.44
CA ARG A 30 21.44 28.94 4.14
C ARG A 30 20.39 29.54 3.17
N PRO A 31 19.69 28.71 2.39
CA PRO A 31 18.83 29.18 1.31
C PRO A 31 17.65 30.01 1.82
N ALA A 32 17.05 30.84 0.97
CA ALA A 32 15.76 31.46 1.24
C ALA A 32 14.61 30.46 1.14
N TYR A 33 14.68 29.56 0.16
CA TYR A 33 13.67 28.54 -0.08
C TYR A 33 14.29 27.15 -0.17
N VAL A 34 13.63 26.17 0.43
CA VAL A 34 13.90 24.74 0.23
C VAL A 34 12.66 24.12 -0.41
N LEU A 35 12.78 23.76 -1.67
CA LEU A 35 11.73 23.16 -2.48
C LEU A 35 11.91 21.65 -2.50
N VAL A 36 10.85 20.91 -2.15
CA VAL A 36 10.89 19.47 -1.93
C VAL A 36 9.89 18.79 -2.86
N GLU A 37 10.27 17.71 -3.53
CA GLU A 37 9.30 16.85 -4.22
C GLU A 37 8.30 16.28 -3.21
N GLY A 38 7.04 16.63 -3.41
CA GLY A 38 5.93 16.22 -2.56
C GLY A 38 4.66 16.96 -2.96
N PRO A 39 3.51 16.57 -2.41
CA PRO A 39 2.20 17.02 -2.85
C PRO A 39 1.94 18.48 -2.44
N ALA A 40 1.79 19.37 -3.42
CA ALA A 40 1.64 20.81 -3.18
C ALA A 40 0.35 21.19 -2.43
N ASP A 41 -0.67 20.33 -2.40
CA ASP A 41 -1.90 20.50 -1.60
C ASP A 41 -1.66 20.37 -0.09
N MET A 42 -0.48 19.93 0.34
CA MET A 42 -0.06 20.01 1.74
C MET A 42 0.58 21.35 2.11
N ASN A 43 0.86 22.27 1.18
CA ASN A 43 1.63 23.49 1.48
C ASN A 43 0.98 24.40 2.52
N ASP A 44 -0.34 24.59 2.48
CA ASP A 44 -1.05 25.42 3.47
C ASP A 44 -1.03 24.80 4.88
N ARG A 45 -0.75 23.50 4.94
CA ARG A 45 -0.71 22.67 6.15
C ARG A 45 0.68 22.11 6.41
N ILE A 46 1.73 22.64 5.78
CA ILE A 46 3.08 22.06 5.85
C ILE A 46 3.66 22.11 7.27
N GLY A 47 3.15 23.01 8.10
CA GLY A 47 3.47 23.08 9.52
C GLY A 47 3.09 21.82 10.31
N GLU A 48 2.11 21.04 9.83
CA GLU A 48 1.69 19.79 10.48
C GLU A 48 2.83 18.76 10.51
N LEU A 49 3.60 18.65 9.42
CA LEU A 49 4.79 17.79 9.33
C LEU A 49 5.87 18.18 10.35
N LEU A 50 5.81 19.40 10.91
CA LEU A 50 6.83 19.96 11.78
C LEU A 50 6.41 19.95 13.27
N LEU A 51 5.32 19.25 13.62
CA LEU A 51 4.81 19.15 14.99
C LEU A 51 5.64 18.23 15.91
N GLY A 52 6.64 17.52 15.38
CA GLY A 52 7.50 16.63 16.17
C GLY A 52 6.95 15.21 16.35
N HIS A 53 6.50 14.59 15.25
CA HIS A 53 6.03 13.21 15.22
C HIS A 53 7.13 12.19 15.56
N GLU A 54 6.72 11.00 16.03
CA GLU A 54 7.59 9.83 16.06
C GLU A 54 7.56 9.15 14.69
N LEU A 55 8.73 8.99 14.06
CA LEU A 55 8.84 8.46 12.70
C LEU A 55 8.90 6.91 12.70
N PRO A 56 8.40 6.26 11.63
CA PRO A 56 7.96 6.84 10.36
C PRO A 56 6.48 7.27 10.32
N VAL A 57 6.20 8.29 9.52
CA VAL A 57 4.84 8.73 9.14
C VAL A 57 4.72 8.70 7.62
N ALA A 58 3.53 8.85 7.05
CA ALA A 58 3.37 9.02 5.61
C ALA A 58 2.38 10.14 5.30
N VAL A 59 2.57 10.79 4.15
CA VAL A 59 1.50 11.59 3.55
C VAL A 59 0.62 10.64 2.74
N PHE A 60 -0.57 10.37 3.25
CA PHE A 60 -1.60 9.62 2.54
C PHE A 60 -2.43 10.56 1.70
N SER A 61 -2.56 10.28 0.41
CA SER A 61 -3.36 11.08 -0.53
C SER A 61 -4.46 10.21 -1.11
N HIS A 62 -5.66 10.77 -1.22
CA HIS A 62 -6.82 10.07 -1.76
C HIS A 62 -7.55 10.95 -2.78
N TYR A 63 -8.26 10.28 -3.68
CA TYR A 63 -9.22 10.89 -4.57
C TYR A 63 -10.33 9.94 -4.92
N ARG A 64 -11.54 10.48 -4.99
CA ARG A 64 -12.77 9.77 -5.30
C ARG A 64 -13.65 10.62 -6.19
N SER A 65 -14.14 10.01 -7.25
CA SER A 65 -15.18 10.53 -8.15
C SER A 65 -16.08 9.36 -8.56
N THR A 66 -17.11 9.62 -9.36
CA THR A 66 -17.95 8.57 -9.96
C THR A 66 -17.15 7.60 -10.82
N GLU A 67 -16.10 8.08 -11.49
CA GLU A 67 -15.32 7.30 -12.48
C GLU A 67 -14.05 6.69 -11.90
N ARG A 68 -13.40 7.38 -10.94
CA ARG A 68 -12.04 7.04 -10.46
C ARG A 68 -11.93 7.12 -8.95
N VAL A 69 -11.24 6.14 -8.38
CA VAL A 69 -10.70 6.16 -7.01
C VAL A 69 -9.19 5.95 -7.09
N ALA A 70 -8.41 6.79 -6.41
CA ALA A 70 -6.96 6.69 -6.37
C ALA A 70 -6.45 6.97 -4.96
N THR A 71 -5.46 6.20 -4.53
CA THR A 71 -4.76 6.41 -3.26
C THR A 71 -3.26 6.34 -3.47
N SER A 72 -2.50 7.11 -2.70
CA SER A 72 -1.04 7.12 -2.74
C SER A 72 -0.48 7.34 -1.34
N TRP A 73 0.68 6.75 -1.07
CA TRP A 73 1.41 6.91 0.18
C TRP A 73 2.80 7.44 -0.14
N ALA A 74 3.18 8.55 0.49
CA ALA A 74 4.54 9.07 0.50
C ALA A 74 5.13 8.90 1.91
N PRO A 75 5.75 7.74 2.21
CA PRO A 75 6.34 7.51 3.52
C PRO A 75 7.53 8.42 3.80
N LEU A 76 7.73 8.78 5.06
CA LEU A 76 8.77 9.67 5.56
C LEU A 76 9.35 9.07 6.85
N CYS A 77 10.67 8.95 6.89
CA CYS A 77 11.43 8.50 8.06
C CYS A 77 12.58 9.47 8.37
N ALA A 78 13.30 9.22 9.47
CA ALA A 78 14.36 10.12 9.96
C ALA A 78 15.47 10.39 8.92
N TYR A 79 15.70 9.43 8.03
CA TYR A 79 16.69 9.48 6.96
C TYR A 79 16.06 9.63 5.56
N SER A 80 14.80 10.08 5.48
CA SER A 80 14.23 10.53 4.22
C SER A 80 14.80 11.91 3.86
N PRO A 81 15.43 12.08 2.68
CA PRO A 81 15.98 13.36 2.27
C PRO A 81 14.94 14.49 2.26
N GLU A 82 13.69 14.17 1.96
CA GLU A 82 12.54 15.08 1.97
C GLU A 82 12.24 15.55 3.40
N TRP A 83 12.18 14.63 4.36
CA TRP A 83 11.97 14.96 5.78
C TRP A 83 13.10 15.84 6.33
N VAL A 84 14.34 15.50 5.98
CA VAL A 84 15.51 16.31 6.36
C VAL A 84 15.49 17.68 5.68
N ALA A 85 15.05 17.77 4.42
CA ALA A 85 14.91 19.05 3.73
C ALA A 85 13.91 19.99 4.43
N LEU A 86 12.75 19.45 4.83
CA LEU A 86 11.72 20.21 5.55
C LEU A 86 12.22 20.69 6.92
N THR A 87 12.79 19.78 7.72
CA THR A 87 13.19 20.06 9.10
C THR A 87 14.44 20.94 9.20
N GLU A 88 15.51 20.63 8.44
CA GLU A 88 16.72 21.46 8.40
C GLU A 88 16.47 22.78 7.68
N GLY A 89 15.64 22.79 6.64
CA GLY A 89 15.24 24.01 5.92
C GLY A 89 14.56 25.00 6.85
N ARG A 90 13.57 24.53 7.62
CA ARG A 90 12.90 25.35 8.64
C ARG A 90 13.87 25.85 9.69
N THR A 91 14.74 24.97 10.20
CA THR A 91 15.78 25.32 11.20
C THR A 91 16.76 26.37 10.66
N ALA A 92 17.06 26.34 9.37
CA ALA A 92 17.91 27.32 8.70
C ALA A 92 17.22 28.66 8.42
N GLY A 93 15.93 28.80 8.74
CA GLY A 93 15.13 29.98 8.43
C GLY A 93 14.78 30.11 6.94
N ALA A 94 14.75 28.98 6.22
CA ALA A 94 14.22 28.93 4.87
C ALA A 94 12.70 28.71 4.91
N GLU A 95 12.03 29.19 3.88
CA GLU A 95 10.65 28.81 3.59
C GLU A 95 10.64 27.48 2.84
N VAL A 96 9.98 26.48 3.43
CA VAL A 96 9.90 25.13 2.89
C VAL A 96 8.60 24.97 2.10
N ARG A 97 8.67 24.36 0.92
CA ARG A 97 7.50 24.12 0.07
C ARG A 97 7.60 22.78 -0.65
N PHE A 98 6.47 22.09 -0.72
CA PHE A 98 6.27 21.02 -1.69
C PHE A 98 5.97 21.58 -3.07
N ILE A 99 6.56 20.99 -4.10
CA ILE A 99 6.53 21.55 -5.46
C ILE A 99 5.96 20.62 -6.52
N ASP A 100 5.54 19.42 -6.16
CA ASP A 100 4.95 18.48 -7.11
C ASP A 100 3.42 18.54 -7.09
N LEU A 101 2.81 18.02 -8.16
CA LEU A 101 1.37 17.91 -8.27
C LEU A 101 0.80 17.12 -7.08
N PRO A 102 -0.43 17.42 -6.63
CA PRO A 102 -1.12 16.59 -5.65
C PRO A 102 -1.08 15.13 -6.08
N ALA A 103 -0.78 14.21 -5.16
CA ALA A 103 -0.53 12.81 -5.52
C ALA A 103 -1.78 12.08 -6.08
N TRP A 104 -2.96 12.68 -5.90
CA TRP A 104 -4.20 12.22 -6.53
C TRP A 104 -4.41 12.73 -7.96
N HIS A 105 -3.63 13.72 -8.41
CA HIS A 105 -3.77 14.32 -9.73
C HIS A 105 -3.58 13.27 -10.82
N ARG A 106 -4.33 13.41 -11.92
CA ARG A 106 -4.32 12.46 -13.04
C ARG A 106 -2.94 12.22 -13.65
N ALA A 107 -1.98 13.14 -13.48
CA ALA A 107 -0.61 12.94 -13.93
C ALA A 107 0.07 11.69 -13.31
N PHE A 108 -0.42 11.21 -12.17
CA PHE A 108 0.02 9.96 -11.56
C PHE A 108 -0.74 8.71 -12.07
N THR A 109 -1.91 8.88 -12.72
CA THR A 109 -2.84 7.76 -13.03
C THR A 109 -3.29 7.65 -14.48
N ASP A 110 -3.50 8.76 -15.19
CA ASP A 110 -3.94 8.79 -16.59
C ASP A 110 -2.77 8.40 -17.48
N ARG A 111 -2.70 7.10 -17.76
CA ARG A 111 -1.79 6.51 -18.73
C ARG A 111 -2.62 6.21 -19.97
N PRO A 112 -2.50 6.97 -21.07
CA PRO A 112 -3.27 6.71 -22.28
C PRO A 112 -2.94 5.33 -22.85
N ASP A 113 -3.91 4.64 -23.46
CA ASP A 113 -3.77 3.30 -24.06
C ASP A 113 -2.67 3.18 -25.16
N GLY A 114 -2.11 4.31 -25.63
CA GLY A 114 -0.94 4.36 -26.53
C GLY A 114 0.44 4.53 -25.83
N ALA A 115 0.48 4.64 -24.50
CA ALA A 115 1.69 4.93 -23.70
C ALA A 115 2.44 3.67 -23.22
N ALA A 116 1.89 2.47 -23.44
CA ALA A 116 2.54 1.21 -23.05
C ALA A 116 3.96 1.08 -23.63
N ASN A 117 4.18 1.51 -24.88
CA ASN A 117 5.50 1.46 -25.52
C ASN A 117 6.51 2.43 -24.87
N ARG A 118 6.10 3.67 -24.56
CA ARG A 118 7.01 4.67 -23.95
C ARG A 118 7.38 4.34 -22.51
N TYR A 119 6.43 3.76 -21.75
CA TYR A 119 6.68 3.29 -20.38
C TYR A 119 7.60 2.07 -20.38
N ALA A 120 7.33 1.08 -21.26
CA ALA A 120 8.22 -0.05 -21.46
C ALA A 120 9.64 0.41 -21.83
N ASP A 121 9.79 1.47 -22.63
CA ASP A 121 11.10 2.04 -22.98
C ASP A 121 11.82 2.69 -21.79
N ALA A 122 11.10 3.40 -20.91
CA ALA A 122 11.67 4.02 -19.71
C ALA A 122 12.08 2.97 -18.66
N GLU A 123 11.21 1.99 -18.38
CA GLU A 123 11.48 0.90 -17.45
C GLU A 123 12.59 -0.03 -17.99
N ALA A 124 12.58 -0.34 -19.29
CA ALA A 124 13.66 -1.08 -19.93
C ALA A 124 14.99 -0.31 -19.88
N ARG A 125 14.98 1.03 -19.96
CA ARG A 125 16.21 1.84 -19.83
C ARG A 125 16.74 1.80 -18.41
N TYR A 126 15.90 2.03 -17.41
CA TYR A 126 16.29 1.90 -16.01
C TYR A 126 16.92 0.53 -15.77
N SER A 127 16.25 -0.52 -16.24
CA SER A 127 16.72 -1.91 -16.15
C SER A 127 18.07 -2.12 -16.85
N ARG A 128 18.24 -1.64 -18.09
CA ARG A 128 19.51 -1.74 -18.83
C ARG A 128 20.65 -0.93 -18.18
N ALA A 129 20.37 0.27 -17.69
CA ALA A 129 21.36 1.12 -17.04
C ALA A 129 21.83 0.48 -15.73
N THR A 130 20.89 0.03 -14.90
CA THR A 130 21.20 -0.65 -13.64
C THR A 130 21.84 -2.02 -13.85
N GLU A 131 21.43 -2.81 -14.85
CA GLU A 131 22.10 -4.07 -15.22
C GLU A 131 23.57 -3.85 -15.60
N ARG A 132 23.87 -2.84 -16.41
CA ARG A 132 25.27 -2.48 -16.77
C ARG A 132 26.08 -2.08 -15.55
N LEU A 133 25.50 -1.28 -14.65
CA LEU A 133 26.17 -0.89 -13.41
C LEU A 133 26.39 -2.11 -12.50
N ARG A 134 25.38 -2.97 -12.32
CA ARG A 134 25.50 -4.22 -11.54
C ARG A 134 26.62 -5.12 -12.08
N ALA A 135 26.69 -5.31 -13.40
CA ALA A 135 27.77 -6.06 -14.03
C ALA A 135 29.15 -5.41 -13.83
N ARG A 136 29.23 -4.07 -13.93
CA ARG A 136 30.48 -3.30 -13.76
C ARG A 136 31.02 -3.34 -12.34
N TYR A 137 30.12 -3.27 -11.35
CA TYR A 137 30.42 -3.28 -9.92
C TYR A 137 30.37 -4.67 -9.29
N ARG A 138 30.00 -5.71 -10.07
CA ARG A 138 29.93 -7.12 -9.64
C ARG A 138 29.03 -7.30 -8.41
N VAL A 139 27.81 -6.78 -8.50
CA VAL A 139 26.78 -6.83 -7.45
C VAL A 139 25.47 -7.36 -8.02
N ASP A 140 24.71 -8.10 -7.22
CA ASP A 140 23.54 -8.84 -7.69
C ASP A 140 22.27 -7.98 -7.81
N THR A 141 22.11 -7.01 -6.91
CA THR A 141 20.88 -6.17 -6.81
C THR A 141 21.18 -4.69 -6.93
N VAL A 142 20.14 -3.91 -7.28
CA VAL A 142 20.24 -2.44 -7.33
C VAL A 142 20.52 -1.86 -5.95
N ASP A 143 20.03 -2.50 -4.88
CA ASP A 143 20.28 -2.05 -3.52
C ASP A 143 21.72 -2.31 -3.08
N ALA A 144 22.31 -3.46 -3.43
CA ALA A 144 23.73 -3.72 -3.18
C ALA A 144 24.63 -2.75 -3.96
N LEU A 145 24.25 -2.42 -5.20
CA LEU A 145 24.92 -1.35 -5.97
C LEU A 145 24.84 -0.01 -5.24
N TRP A 146 23.66 0.35 -4.75
CA TRP A 146 23.42 1.60 -4.07
C TRP A 146 24.21 1.71 -2.76
N ASP A 147 24.19 0.65 -1.96
CA ASP A 147 24.93 0.56 -0.70
C ASP A 147 26.42 0.85 -0.96
N ARG A 148 27.00 0.15 -1.93
CA ARG A 148 28.40 0.27 -2.30
C ARG A 148 28.78 1.65 -2.83
N VAL A 149 27.97 2.23 -3.71
CA VAL A 149 28.35 3.46 -4.45
C VAL A 149 28.04 4.72 -3.64
N PHE A 150 27.04 4.68 -2.75
CA PHE A 150 26.50 5.87 -2.09
C PHE A 150 26.46 5.77 -0.57
N GLU A 151 25.93 4.69 0.00
CA GLU A 151 25.61 4.64 1.44
C GLU A 151 26.84 4.45 2.33
N ILE A 152 27.74 3.55 1.94
CA ILE A 152 28.94 3.23 2.72
C ILE A 152 30.21 3.83 2.12
N ALA A 153 30.08 4.55 1.00
CA ALA A 153 31.22 5.18 0.35
C ALA A 153 31.63 6.49 1.05
N ASP A 154 32.84 6.96 0.77
CA ASP A 154 33.31 8.28 1.22
C ASP A 154 32.27 9.36 0.84
N PRO A 155 31.85 10.27 1.73
CA PRO A 155 30.89 11.32 1.40
C PRO A 155 31.40 12.38 0.39
N ASP A 156 32.71 12.44 0.14
CA ASP A 156 33.32 13.35 -0.83
C ASP A 156 32.94 12.97 -2.27
N GLY A 157 32.59 13.97 -3.09
CA GLY A 157 32.10 13.75 -4.46
C GLY A 157 30.76 13.00 -4.54
N LEU A 158 30.02 12.84 -3.44
CA LEU A 158 28.71 12.17 -3.44
C LEU A 158 27.72 12.85 -4.40
N ARG A 159 27.69 14.19 -4.42
CA ARG A 159 26.82 14.95 -5.32
C ARG A 159 27.11 14.63 -6.79
N ASP A 160 28.38 14.60 -7.18
CA ASP A 160 28.78 14.37 -8.57
C ASP A 160 28.43 12.94 -8.99
N ARG A 161 28.59 11.96 -8.10
CA ARG A 161 28.15 10.57 -8.33
C ARG A 161 26.64 10.46 -8.49
N LEU A 162 25.85 11.16 -7.67
CA LEU A 162 24.39 11.18 -7.80
C LEU A 162 23.98 11.83 -9.12
N ASP A 163 24.53 13.00 -9.45
CA ASP A 163 24.25 13.70 -10.72
C ASP A 163 24.59 12.79 -11.93
N ALA A 164 25.73 12.09 -11.90
CA ALA A 164 26.11 11.15 -12.96
C ALA A 164 25.18 9.92 -13.04
N TYR A 165 24.81 9.34 -11.89
CA TYR A 165 23.92 8.18 -11.83
C TYR A 165 22.53 8.52 -12.38
N PHE A 166 21.95 9.64 -11.96
CA PHE A 166 20.61 10.02 -12.41
C PHE A 166 20.60 10.48 -13.87
N ALA A 167 21.66 11.13 -14.35
CA ALA A 167 21.80 11.42 -15.79
C ALA A 167 21.82 10.13 -16.62
N LEU A 168 22.56 9.11 -16.17
CA LEU A 168 22.63 7.81 -16.85
C LEU A 168 21.28 7.08 -16.85
N VAL A 169 20.60 7.06 -15.71
CA VAL A 169 19.28 6.40 -15.56
C VAL A 169 18.21 7.11 -16.39
N ARG A 170 18.22 8.45 -16.41
CA ARG A 170 17.28 9.25 -17.21
C ARG A 170 17.47 8.99 -18.71
N GLY A 171 18.71 9.09 -19.19
CA GLY A 171 19.06 9.01 -20.62
C GLY A 171 18.41 10.10 -21.48
N ASP A 172 18.46 9.94 -22.81
CA ASP A 172 18.05 10.96 -23.80
C ASP A 172 16.59 10.88 -24.25
N THR A 173 15.82 9.88 -23.79
CA THR A 173 14.42 9.69 -24.22
C THR A 173 13.48 10.56 -23.40
N GLU A 174 12.46 11.13 -24.05
CA GLU A 174 11.45 11.93 -23.36
C GLU A 174 10.73 11.14 -22.26
N ALA A 175 10.47 11.78 -21.12
CA ALA A 175 9.58 11.23 -20.09
C ALA A 175 8.16 11.03 -20.63
N ASP A 176 7.36 10.20 -19.96
CA ASP A 176 5.94 10.10 -20.28
C ASP A 176 5.18 11.42 -20.01
N ASP A 177 3.94 11.48 -20.47
CA ASP A 177 3.13 12.69 -20.36
C ASP A 177 2.81 13.11 -18.91
N GLY A 178 2.70 12.15 -18.00
CA GLY A 178 2.46 12.38 -16.58
C GLY A 178 3.69 13.00 -15.90
N ASP A 179 4.86 12.39 -16.09
CA ASP A 179 6.12 12.90 -15.55
C ASP A 179 6.47 14.27 -16.14
N ARG A 180 6.22 14.51 -17.44
CA ARG A 180 6.41 15.85 -18.02
C ARG A 180 5.46 16.88 -17.44
N ALA A 181 4.24 16.52 -17.09
CA ALA A 181 3.31 17.43 -16.41
C ALA A 181 3.83 17.79 -15.01
N ARG A 182 4.30 16.80 -14.25
CA ARG A 182 4.96 16.98 -12.94
C ARG A 182 6.19 17.87 -13.04
N GLU A 183 7.10 17.59 -13.97
CA GLU A 183 8.33 18.35 -14.21
C GLU A 183 8.05 19.82 -14.57
N ARG A 184 7.06 20.10 -15.44
CA ARG A 184 6.68 21.48 -15.78
C ARG A 184 6.09 22.23 -14.58
N TYR A 185 5.27 21.54 -13.79
CA TYR A 185 4.68 22.10 -12.58
C TYR A 185 5.76 22.42 -11.53
N MET A 186 6.62 21.45 -11.21
CA MET A 186 7.78 21.63 -10.33
C MET A 186 8.68 22.79 -10.80
N ALA A 187 9.01 22.86 -12.10
CA ALA A 187 9.83 23.95 -12.64
C ALA A 187 9.17 25.33 -12.49
N SER A 188 7.83 25.42 -12.51
CA SER A 188 7.11 26.68 -12.27
C SER A 188 7.27 27.17 -10.82
N TRP A 189 7.26 26.26 -9.84
CA TRP A 189 7.56 26.58 -8.44
C TRP A 189 9.00 27.04 -8.27
N VAL A 190 9.96 26.40 -8.94
CA VAL A 190 11.37 26.82 -8.88
C VAL A 190 11.52 28.26 -9.40
N ARG A 191 10.91 28.59 -10.54
CA ARG A 191 10.95 29.96 -11.09
C ARG A 191 10.32 30.99 -10.15
N ALA A 192 9.17 30.67 -9.55
CA ALA A 192 8.52 31.54 -8.57
C ALA A 192 9.40 31.76 -7.33
N ALA A 193 9.99 30.70 -6.77
CA ALA A 193 10.89 30.81 -5.62
C ALA A 193 12.13 31.66 -5.94
N VAL A 194 12.73 31.50 -7.12
CA VAL A 194 13.86 32.32 -7.56
C VAL A 194 13.48 33.80 -7.64
N ALA A 195 12.31 34.12 -8.18
CA ALA A 195 11.81 35.49 -8.26
C ALA A 195 11.62 36.11 -6.87
N HIS A 196 11.11 35.33 -5.90
CA HIS A 196 10.88 35.78 -4.53
C HIS A 196 12.10 35.71 -3.60
N ALA A 197 13.16 34.98 -3.95
CA ALA A 197 14.33 34.78 -3.10
C ALA A 197 15.25 36.00 -3.00
N GLY A 198 15.04 37.03 -3.85
CA GLY A 198 16.00 38.11 -4.01
C GLY A 198 17.39 37.55 -4.35
N ASN A 199 18.41 37.97 -3.59
CA ASN A 199 19.79 37.51 -3.76
C ASN A 199 20.13 36.23 -2.96
N ARG A 200 19.20 35.70 -2.17
CA ARG A 200 19.45 34.48 -1.39
C ARG A 200 19.30 33.23 -2.28
N PRO A 201 20.06 32.16 -2.02
CA PRO A 201 19.98 30.94 -2.82
C PRO A 201 18.64 30.21 -2.65
N VAL A 202 18.27 29.43 -3.66
CA VAL A 202 17.17 28.45 -3.62
C VAL A 202 17.75 27.04 -3.68
N LEU A 203 17.26 26.12 -2.84
CA LEU A 203 17.59 24.70 -2.89
C LEU A 203 16.39 23.89 -3.41
N VAL A 204 16.63 22.98 -4.34
CA VAL A 204 15.63 22.07 -4.91
C VAL A 204 16.05 20.62 -4.63
N VAL A 205 15.24 19.89 -3.88
CA VAL A 205 15.44 18.49 -3.50
C VAL A 205 14.33 17.66 -4.14
N THR A 206 14.67 16.84 -5.13
CA THR A 206 13.71 15.94 -5.81
C THR A 206 14.35 14.59 -6.06
N GLY A 207 13.51 13.57 -6.26
CA GLY A 207 13.86 12.33 -6.89
C GLY A 207 14.74 12.60 -8.11
N GLY A 208 15.89 11.91 -8.14
CA GLY A 208 16.96 12.26 -9.08
C GLY A 208 16.57 12.15 -10.55
N PHE A 209 15.55 11.36 -10.88
CA PHE A 209 14.98 11.25 -12.23
C PHE A 209 14.52 12.62 -12.79
N HIS A 210 13.91 13.47 -11.97
CA HIS A 210 13.37 14.76 -12.42
C HIS A 210 14.45 15.83 -12.57
N GLN A 211 15.60 15.68 -11.92
CA GLN A 211 16.63 16.72 -11.83
C GLN A 211 17.15 17.24 -13.17
N PRO A 212 17.52 16.38 -14.15
CA PRO A 212 17.99 16.86 -15.46
C PRO A 212 16.94 17.74 -16.16
N ALA A 213 15.66 17.34 -16.11
CA ALA A 213 14.57 18.08 -16.72
C ALA A 213 14.32 19.42 -16.01
N LEU A 214 14.33 19.43 -14.68
CA LEU A 214 14.15 20.67 -13.90
C LEU A 214 15.26 21.69 -14.20
N ARG A 215 16.52 21.24 -14.30
CA ARG A 215 17.64 22.12 -14.67
C ARG A 215 17.43 22.72 -16.07
N ALA A 216 16.98 21.92 -17.04
CA ALA A 216 16.71 22.40 -18.39
C ALA A 216 15.53 23.39 -18.46
N LEU A 217 14.41 23.05 -17.80
CA LEU A 217 13.17 23.86 -17.78
C LEU A 217 13.31 25.17 -17.00
N THR A 218 14.29 25.27 -16.09
CA THR A 218 14.55 26.48 -15.30
C THR A 218 15.65 27.35 -15.88
N ALA A 219 16.54 26.79 -16.71
CA ALA A 219 17.56 27.54 -17.45
C ALA A 219 17.01 28.31 -18.66
N ALA A 220 15.85 27.91 -19.20
CA ALA A 220 15.17 28.67 -20.25
C ALA A 220 14.86 30.10 -19.75
N PRO A 221 15.14 31.16 -20.54
CA PRO A 221 15.00 32.54 -20.09
C PRO A 221 13.59 32.82 -19.55
N GLY A 222 13.53 33.11 -18.24
CA GLY A 222 12.36 33.67 -17.59
C GLY A 222 12.21 35.16 -17.92
N PRO A 223 11.07 35.79 -17.55
CA PRO A 223 10.79 37.18 -17.88
C PRO A 223 11.87 38.13 -17.33
N THR A 224 12.01 39.27 -18.00
CA THR A 224 13.03 40.31 -17.77
C THR A 224 13.11 40.76 -16.30
N PRO A 225 14.28 41.27 -15.84
CA PRO A 225 14.50 41.70 -14.44
C PRO A 225 13.49 42.72 -13.89
N ASP A 226 12.80 43.46 -14.77
CA ASP A 226 11.78 44.47 -14.43
C ASP A 226 10.33 43.92 -14.42
N ALA A 227 10.13 42.61 -14.60
CA ALA A 227 8.82 42.00 -14.48
C ALA A 227 8.45 41.77 -13.00
N GLU A 228 7.16 41.90 -12.67
CA GLU A 228 6.66 41.53 -11.34
C GLU A 228 7.08 40.08 -10.99
N PRO A 229 7.36 39.78 -9.70
CA PRO A 229 7.75 38.44 -9.28
C PRO A 229 6.74 37.42 -9.81
N ALA A 230 7.24 36.36 -10.46
CA ALA A 230 6.37 35.31 -10.97
C ALA A 230 5.46 34.79 -9.86
N ALA A 231 4.15 34.93 -10.03
CA ALA A 231 3.17 34.49 -9.05
C ALA A 231 3.38 33.00 -8.68
N TRP A 232 3.08 32.65 -7.44
CA TRP A 232 3.12 31.26 -7.01
C TRP A 232 2.14 30.42 -7.86
N PRO A 233 2.55 29.23 -8.33
CA PRO A 233 1.67 28.38 -9.13
C PRO A 233 0.40 28.00 -8.36
N PRO A 234 -0.77 27.94 -9.02
CA PRO A 234 -2.00 27.49 -8.36
C PRO A 234 -1.90 26.01 -8.02
N VAL A 235 -2.35 25.63 -6.82
CA VAL A 235 -2.48 24.23 -6.42
C VAL A 235 -3.76 23.67 -7.07
N PRO A 236 -3.68 22.56 -7.84
CA PRO A 236 -4.87 21.93 -8.41
C PRO A 236 -5.88 21.53 -7.34
N ALA A 237 -7.16 21.84 -7.56
CA ALA A 237 -8.27 21.37 -6.74
C ALA A 237 -8.97 20.17 -7.42
N PRO A 238 -9.58 19.25 -6.66
CA PRO A 238 -10.45 18.22 -7.21
C PRO A 238 -11.60 18.86 -8.03
N PRO A 239 -12.00 18.29 -9.18
CA PRO A 239 -13.16 18.76 -9.94
C PRO A 239 -14.46 18.70 -9.13
N ASP A 240 -15.48 19.44 -9.56
CA ASP A 240 -16.81 19.41 -8.94
C ASP A 240 -17.38 17.98 -8.90
N GLY A 241 -17.84 17.57 -7.72
CA GLY A 241 -18.35 16.21 -7.47
C GLY A 241 -17.26 15.15 -7.21
N ALA A 242 -15.99 15.54 -7.22
CA ALA A 242 -14.89 14.72 -6.73
C ALA A 242 -14.42 15.20 -5.36
N GLU A 243 -13.98 14.25 -4.53
CA GLU A 243 -13.32 14.50 -3.25
C GLU A 243 -11.86 14.09 -3.38
N GLY A 244 -10.94 14.90 -2.90
CA GLY A 244 -9.54 14.54 -2.86
C GLY A 244 -8.76 15.41 -1.90
N GLY A 245 -7.67 14.86 -1.38
CA GLY A 245 -6.78 15.56 -0.47
C GLY A 245 -5.80 14.64 0.23
N SER A 246 -5.01 15.23 1.11
CA SER A 246 -3.90 14.56 1.79
C SER A 246 -3.94 14.73 3.31
N PHE A 247 -3.52 13.69 4.02
CA PHE A 247 -3.43 13.64 5.48
C PHE A 247 -2.16 12.93 5.92
N LEU A 248 -1.66 13.27 7.10
CA LEU A 248 -0.59 12.51 7.73
C LEU A 248 -1.14 11.26 8.39
N VAL A 249 -0.39 10.16 8.31
CA VAL A 249 -0.72 8.89 8.94
C VAL A 249 0.48 8.30 9.67
N PRO A 250 0.26 7.59 10.79
CA PRO A 250 1.27 6.70 11.33
C PRO A 250 1.68 5.68 10.27
N TYR A 251 2.97 5.35 10.23
CA TYR A 251 3.50 4.33 9.34
C TYR A 251 4.46 3.42 10.10
N SER A 252 4.93 2.34 9.47
CA SER A 252 5.85 1.41 10.09
C SER A 252 6.96 0.98 9.14
N PHE A 253 8.06 0.53 9.71
CA PHE A 253 9.15 -0.06 8.94
C PHE A 253 8.70 -1.28 8.12
N ARG A 254 7.78 -2.09 8.64
CA ARG A 254 7.21 -3.21 7.86
C ARG A 254 6.42 -2.73 6.66
N GLN A 255 5.61 -1.67 6.82
CA GLN A 255 4.89 -1.10 5.69
C GLN A 255 5.85 -0.48 4.68
N MET A 256 6.90 0.23 5.11
CA MET A 256 7.94 0.78 4.22
C MET A 256 8.63 -0.32 3.40
N ASP A 257 9.01 -1.41 4.06
CA ASP A 257 9.71 -2.53 3.42
C ASP A 257 8.80 -3.34 2.49
N ALA A 258 7.51 -3.50 2.85
CA ALA A 258 6.51 -4.05 1.95
C ALA A 258 6.22 -3.12 0.76
N PHE A 259 6.32 -1.81 0.97
CA PHE A 259 6.27 -0.78 -0.07
C PHE A 259 7.54 -0.71 -0.92
N ALA A 260 8.55 -1.57 -0.72
CA ALA A 260 9.72 -1.65 -1.59
C ALA A 260 9.38 -2.10 -3.04
N GLY A 261 8.11 -2.41 -3.33
CA GLY A 261 7.56 -2.46 -4.69
C GLY A 261 7.35 -1.08 -5.34
N TYR A 262 7.48 0.02 -4.59
CA TYR A 262 7.58 1.38 -5.10
C TYR A 262 8.98 1.58 -5.69
N GLN A 263 9.06 1.87 -6.99
CA GLN A 263 10.30 1.81 -7.79
C GLN A 263 11.45 2.74 -7.33
N SER A 264 11.26 3.57 -6.31
CA SER A 264 12.24 4.57 -5.85
C SER A 264 12.58 4.54 -4.34
N GLY A 265 11.97 3.64 -3.54
CA GLY A 265 12.29 3.46 -2.10
C GLY A 265 13.53 2.59 -1.84
N MET A 266 13.93 2.47 -0.56
CA MET A 266 15.01 1.56 -0.11
C MET A 266 14.43 0.46 0.80
N PRO A 267 14.85 -0.81 0.65
CA PRO A 267 14.40 -1.91 1.51
C PRO A 267 15.04 -1.79 2.89
N SER A 268 14.86 -2.78 3.78
CA SER A 268 15.64 -2.90 5.02
C SER A 268 15.67 -1.62 5.91
N PRO A 269 14.52 -0.97 6.19
CA PRO A 269 14.50 0.31 6.90
C PRO A 269 15.16 0.27 8.29
N GLY A 270 15.08 -0.86 9.00
CA GLY A 270 15.76 -1.07 10.28
C GLY A 270 17.30 -0.97 10.16
N TYR A 271 17.89 -1.54 9.12
CA TYR A 271 19.33 -1.39 8.85
C TYR A 271 19.70 0.07 8.55
N TYR A 272 18.96 0.73 7.66
CA TYR A 272 19.26 2.11 7.27
C TYR A 272 19.03 3.12 8.39
N GLN A 273 18.14 2.82 9.33
CA GLN A 273 18.01 3.60 10.57
C GLN A 273 19.30 3.57 11.39
N HIS A 274 19.89 2.38 11.61
CA HIS A 274 21.18 2.29 12.32
C HIS A 274 22.31 2.96 11.52
N LEU A 275 22.30 2.85 10.19
CA LEU A 275 23.28 3.52 9.34
C LEU A 275 23.21 5.04 9.51
N TRP A 276 22.00 5.59 9.54
CA TRP A 276 21.75 7.01 9.74
C TRP A 276 22.14 7.51 11.13
N ASP A 277 21.79 6.76 12.17
CA ASP A 277 21.99 7.19 13.56
C ASP A 277 23.45 7.05 14.00
N GLU A 278 24.14 5.98 13.58
CA GLU A 278 25.42 5.57 14.16
C GLU A 278 26.55 5.32 13.14
N GLY A 279 26.24 5.33 11.84
CA GLY A 279 27.22 5.09 10.77
C GLY A 279 27.39 3.61 10.37
N PRO A 280 28.19 3.33 9.33
CA PRO A 280 28.19 2.03 8.65
C PRO A 280 28.71 0.86 9.51
N ASP A 281 29.80 1.04 10.26
CA ASP A 281 30.36 -0.01 11.11
C ASP A 281 29.39 -0.40 12.24
N ALA A 282 28.74 0.59 12.84
CA ALA A 282 27.75 0.39 13.89
C ALA A 282 26.49 -0.29 13.34
N ALA A 283 26.01 0.10 12.15
CA ALA A 283 24.88 -0.54 11.49
C ALA A 283 25.14 -2.01 11.18
N ALA A 284 26.33 -2.35 10.69
CA ALA A 284 26.73 -3.72 10.44
C ALA A 284 26.75 -4.56 11.73
N LYS A 285 27.27 -3.99 12.83
CA LYS A 285 27.27 -4.62 14.15
C LYS A 285 25.85 -4.78 14.71
N ALA A 286 25.00 -3.77 14.58
CA ALA A 286 23.61 -3.79 15.03
C ALA A 286 22.81 -4.85 14.30
N LEU A 287 22.93 -4.94 12.97
CA LEU A 287 22.25 -5.97 12.17
C LEU A 287 22.64 -7.37 12.61
N ARG A 288 23.94 -7.68 12.74
CA ARG A 288 24.40 -8.99 13.25
C ARG A 288 23.79 -9.30 14.62
N ARG A 289 23.83 -8.34 15.55
CA ARG A 289 23.27 -8.51 16.90
C ARG A 289 21.78 -8.82 16.84
N THR A 290 20.99 -8.03 16.10
CA THR A 290 19.54 -8.22 15.98
C THR A 290 19.19 -9.56 15.35
N VAL A 291 19.91 -9.99 14.31
CA VAL A 291 19.68 -11.33 13.71
C VAL A 291 19.89 -12.43 14.76
N VAL A 292 20.99 -12.38 15.51
CA VAL A 292 21.29 -13.39 16.53
C VAL A 292 20.25 -13.41 17.66
N GLU A 293 19.82 -12.25 18.13
CA GLU A 293 18.76 -12.14 19.14
C GLU A 293 17.46 -12.78 18.65
N ARG A 294 17.07 -12.52 17.39
CA ARG A 294 15.87 -13.09 16.79
C ARG A 294 15.96 -14.60 16.59
N LEU A 295 17.08 -15.12 16.08
CA LEU A 295 17.31 -16.55 15.94
C LEU A 295 17.18 -17.27 17.29
N ARG A 296 17.81 -16.73 18.33
CA ARG A 296 17.75 -17.30 19.69
C ARG A 296 16.33 -17.25 20.27
N ALA A 297 15.61 -16.14 20.07
CA ALA A 297 14.21 -16.02 20.51
C ALA A 297 13.28 -17.04 19.82
N ARG A 298 13.64 -17.51 18.63
CA ARG A 298 12.94 -18.57 17.89
C ARG A 298 13.51 -19.97 18.11
N HIS A 299 14.45 -20.11 19.06
CA HIS A 299 15.15 -21.37 19.33
C HIS A 299 15.88 -21.96 18.10
N LEU A 300 16.32 -21.11 17.16
CA LEU A 300 17.11 -21.50 16.01
C LEU A 300 18.62 -21.57 16.38
N PRO A 301 19.40 -22.50 15.78
CA PRO A 301 20.83 -22.62 16.09
C PRO A 301 21.63 -21.35 15.78
N ALA A 302 22.35 -20.83 16.79
CA ALA A 302 23.23 -19.68 16.67
C ALA A 302 24.38 -19.77 17.71
N SER A 303 25.29 -20.73 17.49
CA SER A 303 26.42 -20.99 18.39
C SER A 303 27.45 -19.87 18.34
N THR A 304 28.18 -19.65 19.45
CA THR A 304 29.26 -18.64 19.49
C THR A 304 30.30 -18.83 18.39
N ALA A 305 30.63 -20.09 18.06
CA ALA A 305 31.53 -20.40 16.96
C ALA A 305 30.98 -19.92 15.61
N ALA A 306 29.69 -20.16 15.34
CA ALA A 306 29.05 -19.67 14.12
C ALA A 306 29.02 -18.12 14.06
N LEU A 307 28.88 -17.44 15.21
CA LEU A 307 28.93 -15.98 15.24
C LEU A 307 30.32 -15.41 14.95
N ILE A 308 31.38 -16.07 15.44
CA ILE A 308 32.77 -15.73 15.12
C ILE A 308 33.02 -15.93 13.61
N SER A 309 32.53 -17.05 13.05
CA SER A 309 32.59 -17.30 11.61
C SER A 309 31.83 -16.24 10.82
N ALA A 310 30.61 -15.88 11.22
CA ALA A 310 29.80 -14.88 10.54
C ALA A 310 30.50 -13.51 10.51
N HIS A 311 31.10 -13.10 11.64
CA HIS A 311 31.86 -11.86 11.70
C HIS A 311 33.10 -11.91 10.80
N THR A 312 33.91 -12.98 10.90
CA THR A 312 35.11 -13.15 10.07
C THR A 312 34.77 -13.16 8.58
N LEU A 313 33.70 -13.85 8.19
CA LEU A 313 33.22 -13.90 6.81
C LEU A 313 32.72 -12.54 6.34
N THR A 314 32.01 -11.80 7.18
CA THR A 314 31.56 -10.43 6.86
C THR A 314 32.76 -9.53 6.53
N GLU A 315 33.77 -9.48 7.39
CA GLU A 315 34.97 -8.65 7.19
C GLU A 315 35.75 -9.10 5.95
N GLY A 316 35.90 -10.42 5.77
CA GLY A 316 36.55 -10.99 4.59
C GLY A 316 35.83 -10.64 3.28
N LEU A 317 34.50 -10.74 3.26
CA LEU A 317 33.68 -10.38 2.09
C LEU A 317 33.75 -8.89 1.79
N ALA A 318 33.66 -8.02 2.81
CA ALA A 318 33.80 -6.57 2.65
C ALA A 318 35.16 -6.21 2.02
N ALA A 319 36.25 -6.80 2.53
CA ALA A 319 37.59 -6.61 1.99
C ALA A 319 37.71 -7.12 0.53
N LEU A 320 37.17 -8.31 0.24
CA LEU A 320 37.23 -8.92 -1.09
C LEU A 320 36.42 -8.12 -2.13
N ARG A 321 35.31 -7.50 -1.70
CA ARG A 321 34.46 -6.63 -2.52
C ARG A 321 35.02 -5.20 -2.64
N GLY A 322 36.01 -4.85 -1.81
CA GLY A 322 36.64 -3.52 -1.77
C GLY A 322 35.75 -2.46 -1.14
N HIS A 323 34.93 -2.86 -0.16
CA HIS A 323 34.11 -1.94 0.60
C HIS A 323 34.93 -1.29 1.73
N PRO A 324 34.83 0.03 1.94
CA PRO A 324 35.55 0.72 3.03
C PRO A 324 35.01 0.36 4.42
N HIS A 325 33.74 -0.06 4.49
CA HIS A 325 33.04 -0.53 5.68
C HIS A 325 32.18 -1.75 5.31
N PRO A 326 31.84 -2.65 6.24
CA PRO A 326 30.93 -3.74 5.93
C PRO A 326 29.57 -3.24 5.46
N ALA A 327 29.22 -3.54 4.21
CA ALA A 327 27.92 -3.24 3.64
C ALA A 327 26.85 -4.20 4.19
N ARG A 328 25.58 -3.83 4.03
CA ARG A 328 24.44 -4.70 4.35
C ARG A 328 24.60 -6.10 3.76
N VAL A 329 24.95 -6.20 2.48
CA VAL A 329 25.13 -7.49 1.77
C VAL A 329 26.28 -8.33 2.32
N ASP A 330 27.36 -7.70 2.83
CA ASP A 330 28.48 -8.44 3.42
C ASP A 330 28.08 -9.10 4.73
N VAL A 331 27.29 -8.38 5.53
CA VAL A 331 26.73 -8.89 6.78
C VAL A 331 25.77 -10.04 6.50
N LEU A 332 24.89 -9.87 5.52
CA LEU A 332 23.87 -10.86 5.16
C LEU A 332 24.50 -12.15 4.63
N ASP A 333 25.48 -12.05 3.74
CA ASP A 333 26.17 -13.22 3.20
C ASP A 333 27.07 -13.89 4.24
N GLY A 334 27.75 -13.11 5.09
CA GLY A 334 28.52 -13.65 6.21
C GLY A 334 27.66 -14.42 7.21
N LEU A 335 26.46 -13.91 7.51
CA LEU A 335 25.47 -14.60 8.35
C LEU A 335 24.95 -15.87 7.68
N ALA A 336 24.52 -15.79 6.42
CA ALA A 336 24.00 -16.96 5.70
C ALA A 336 25.05 -18.07 5.59
N ALA A 337 26.28 -17.74 5.19
CA ALA A 337 27.36 -18.70 5.04
C ALA A 337 27.79 -19.37 6.37
N ALA A 338 27.60 -18.70 7.52
CA ALA A 338 27.97 -19.23 8.81
C ALA A 338 26.82 -19.97 9.54
N LEU A 339 25.57 -19.58 9.30
CA LEU A 339 24.40 -20.02 10.08
C LEU A 339 23.55 -21.06 9.34
N ILE A 340 23.67 -21.14 8.01
CA ILE A 340 22.88 -22.06 7.19
C ILE A 340 23.81 -23.19 6.75
N THR A 341 23.63 -24.37 7.36
CA THR A 341 24.42 -25.57 7.06
C THR A 341 23.72 -26.56 6.14
N ASP A 342 22.43 -26.35 5.90
CA ASP A 342 21.57 -27.25 5.16
C ASP A 342 21.26 -26.63 3.77
N ASP A 343 20.77 -27.44 2.84
CA ASP A 343 20.46 -26.99 1.49
C ASP A 343 19.38 -25.90 1.48
N LEU A 344 19.56 -24.91 0.60
CA LEU A 344 18.56 -23.87 0.32
C LEU A 344 17.77 -24.24 -0.92
N ASP A 345 16.47 -24.47 -0.77
CA ASP A 345 15.55 -24.76 -1.88
C ASP A 345 15.30 -23.55 -2.80
N GLN A 346 15.75 -22.36 -2.39
CA GLN A 346 15.58 -21.12 -3.12
C GLN A 346 16.77 -20.16 -2.90
N PRO A 347 17.05 -19.26 -3.86
CA PRO A 347 18.07 -18.22 -3.69
C PRO A 347 17.80 -17.33 -2.48
N LEU A 348 18.87 -16.77 -1.91
CA LEU A 348 18.76 -15.76 -0.87
C LEU A 348 18.04 -14.51 -1.41
N PRO A 349 17.07 -13.93 -0.66
CA PRO A 349 16.19 -12.88 -1.15
C PRO A 349 16.91 -11.56 -1.42
N TRP A 350 18.11 -11.33 -0.85
CA TRP A 350 18.93 -10.16 -1.12
C TRP A 350 19.87 -10.31 -2.32
N ASN A 351 19.88 -11.48 -2.97
CA ASN A 351 20.61 -11.78 -4.21
C ASN A 351 19.71 -11.76 -5.45
N THR A 352 18.41 -11.55 -5.27
CA THR A 352 17.43 -11.48 -6.35
C THR A 352 16.52 -10.29 -6.15
N ASP A 353 16.10 -9.65 -7.23
CA ASP A 353 15.06 -8.63 -7.16
C ASP A 353 13.71 -9.31 -6.83
N GLY A 354 13.05 -8.88 -5.75
CA GLY A 354 11.69 -9.33 -5.39
C GLY A 354 11.49 -9.72 -3.92
N PRO A 355 10.24 -10.02 -3.54
CA PRO A 355 9.89 -10.32 -2.15
C PRO A 355 10.38 -11.71 -1.71
N LEU A 356 10.43 -11.90 -0.39
CA LEU A 356 10.66 -13.21 0.21
C LEU A 356 9.59 -14.22 -0.26
N ARG A 357 10.04 -15.35 -0.80
CA ARG A 357 9.13 -16.40 -1.28
C ARG A 357 8.66 -17.30 -0.14
N PRO A 358 7.40 -17.78 -0.18
CA PRO A 358 6.92 -18.79 0.76
C PRO A 358 7.83 -20.03 0.78
N GLY A 359 8.07 -20.60 1.96
CA GLY A 359 8.99 -21.74 2.12
C GLY A 359 10.45 -21.36 2.36
N ALA A 360 10.77 -20.07 2.49
CA ALA A 360 12.12 -19.62 2.86
C ALA A 360 12.61 -20.25 4.17
N HIS A 361 13.91 -20.58 4.22
CA HIS A 361 14.57 -21.12 5.41
C HIS A 361 14.33 -20.21 6.64
N PRO A 362 14.00 -20.74 7.84
CA PRO A 362 13.66 -19.93 9.01
C PRO A 362 14.71 -18.88 9.40
N ALA A 363 15.99 -19.21 9.26
CA ALA A 363 17.06 -18.24 9.52
C ALA A 363 17.07 -17.08 8.52
N VAL A 364 16.69 -17.32 7.27
CA VAL A 364 16.55 -16.28 6.23
C VAL A 364 15.36 -15.38 6.55
N VAL A 365 14.23 -15.96 6.96
CA VAL A 365 13.04 -15.21 7.39
C VAL A 365 13.39 -14.25 8.53
N GLU A 366 14.07 -14.74 9.57
CA GLU A 366 14.46 -13.90 10.71
C GLU A 366 15.54 -12.88 10.36
N THR A 367 16.41 -13.19 9.39
CA THR A 367 17.42 -12.25 8.89
C THR A 367 16.78 -11.09 8.13
N VAL A 368 15.83 -11.38 7.22
CA VAL A 368 15.06 -10.34 6.51
C VAL A 368 14.27 -9.50 7.51
N ALA A 369 13.59 -10.14 8.47
CA ALA A 369 12.84 -9.41 9.50
C ALA A 369 13.72 -8.49 10.38
N ALA A 370 14.98 -8.87 10.62
CA ALA A 370 15.96 -8.01 11.31
C ALA A 370 16.32 -6.77 10.48
N CYS A 371 16.51 -6.94 9.16
CA CYS A 371 16.74 -5.84 8.24
C CYS A 371 15.53 -4.87 8.19
N THR A 372 14.32 -5.41 8.17
CA THR A 372 13.08 -4.62 8.21
C THR A 372 12.98 -3.83 9.51
N GLY A 373 13.14 -4.48 10.66
CA GLY A 373 12.84 -3.90 11.97
C GLY A 373 11.34 -3.80 12.26
N ASP A 374 11.00 -3.32 13.46
CA ASP A 374 9.64 -3.30 14.00
C ASP A 374 9.14 -1.92 14.42
N ARG A 375 9.93 -0.86 14.15
CA ARG A 375 9.56 0.52 14.47
C ARG A 375 8.25 0.93 13.80
N THR A 376 7.37 1.52 14.59
CA THR A 376 6.10 2.11 14.16
C THR A 376 6.07 3.55 14.66
N GLY A 377 5.79 4.49 13.77
CA GLY A 377 5.68 5.90 14.15
C GLY A 377 4.32 6.24 14.74
N SER A 378 4.23 7.44 15.29
CA SER A 378 3.02 7.99 15.89
C SER A 378 2.89 9.47 15.52
N LEU A 379 1.66 9.91 15.26
CA LEU A 379 1.38 11.31 14.98
C LEU A 379 1.39 12.13 16.27
N HIS A 380 1.72 13.40 16.13
CA HIS A 380 1.60 14.35 17.24
C HIS A 380 0.11 14.54 17.56
N PRO A 381 -0.31 14.70 18.83
CA PRO A 381 -1.72 14.83 19.19
C PRO A 381 -2.48 15.96 18.48
N ASP A 382 -1.80 17.06 18.14
CA ASP A 382 -2.37 18.20 17.43
C ASP A 382 -2.52 18.00 15.92
N THR A 383 -2.15 16.82 15.40
CA THR A 383 -2.27 16.51 13.96
C THR A 383 -3.73 16.26 13.61
N PRO A 384 -4.31 16.99 12.63
CA PRO A 384 -5.69 16.73 12.20
C PRO A 384 -5.83 15.33 11.61
N LEU A 385 -6.80 14.56 12.13
CA LEU A 385 -7.09 13.21 11.66
C LEU A 385 -8.22 13.20 10.62
N PRO A 386 -8.28 12.19 9.74
CA PRO A 386 -9.40 12.03 8.82
C PRO A 386 -10.75 11.88 9.56
N PRO A 387 -11.86 12.37 8.98
CA PRO A 387 -13.18 12.29 9.61
C PRO A 387 -13.61 10.87 10.04
N LEU A 388 -13.23 9.85 9.26
CA LEU A 388 -13.56 8.46 9.56
C LEU A 388 -12.99 7.99 10.91
N VAL A 389 -11.80 8.46 11.29
CA VAL A 389 -11.18 8.10 12.58
C VAL A 389 -12.07 8.59 13.72
N HIS A 390 -12.48 9.86 13.67
CA HIS A 390 -13.35 10.45 14.69
C HIS A 390 -14.71 9.76 14.76
N HIS A 391 -15.33 9.47 13.61
CA HIS A 391 -16.61 8.76 13.57
C HIS A 391 -16.52 7.34 14.14
N VAL A 392 -15.49 6.57 13.78
CA VAL A 392 -15.33 5.21 14.30
C VAL A 392 -15.14 5.23 15.81
N THR A 393 -14.29 6.11 16.34
CA THR A 393 -14.10 6.22 17.79
C THR A 393 -15.39 6.61 18.51
N ALA A 394 -16.14 7.58 17.98
CA ALA A 394 -17.41 8.00 18.56
C ALA A 394 -18.45 6.87 18.56
N GLU A 395 -18.56 6.13 17.46
CA GLU A 395 -19.49 5.01 17.31
C GLU A 395 -19.13 3.82 18.20
N GLU A 396 -17.84 3.49 18.35
CA GLU A 396 -17.40 2.44 19.28
C GLU A 396 -17.84 2.72 20.71
N ILE A 397 -17.67 3.97 21.17
CA ILE A 397 -18.10 4.40 22.51
C ILE A 397 -19.63 4.37 22.62
N ARG A 398 -20.35 4.95 21.64
CA ARG A 398 -21.83 4.99 21.63
C ARG A 398 -22.45 3.59 21.68
N LEU A 399 -21.85 2.64 20.97
CA LEU A 399 -22.31 1.26 20.84
C LEU A 399 -21.78 0.33 21.94
N GLY A 400 -20.84 0.77 22.77
CA GLY A 400 -20.20 -0.03 23.82
C GLY A 400 -19.42 -1.21 23.23
N LEU A 401 -18.52 -0.89 22.28
CA LEU A 401 -17.66 -1.82 21.54
C LEU A 401 -16.16 -1.57 21.82
N ASP A 402 -15.84 -0.71 22.78
CA ASP A 402 -14.51 -0.27 23.17
C ASP A 402 -13.87 -1.13 24.29
N GLY A 403 -14.54 -2.20 24.73
CA GLY A 403 -14.07 -3.08 25.79
C GLY A 403 -13.47 -4.42 25.32
N ASP A 404 -12.70 -5.07 26.19
CA ASP A 404 -11.96 -6.31 25.90
C ASP A 404 -12.76 -7.61 26.11
N ARG A 405 -14.09 -7.54 26.16
CA ARG A 405 -14.94 -8.72 26.37
C ARG A 405 -15.46 -9.27 25.06
N THR A 406 -15.58 -10.59 24.99
CA THR A 406 -16.36 -11.26 23.93
C THR A 406 -17.78 -10.71 23.92
N LEU A 407 -18.24 -10.35 22.73
CA LEU A 407 -19.56 -9.79 22.49
C LEU A 407 -20.47 -10.89 21.96
N ASP A 408 -21.63 -11.08 22.59
CA ASP A 408 -22.73 -11.87 22.05
C ASP A 408 -23.86 -10.92 21.65
N LEU A 409 -24.18 -10.89 20.36
CA LEU A 409 -25.10 -9.94 19.77
C LEU A 409 -26.37 -10.66 19.33
N ASP A 410 -27.48 -10.42 20.03
CA ASP A 410 -28.81 -10.81 19.56
C ASP A 410 -29.24 -9.87 18.42
N LEU A 411 -29.33 -10.43 17.23
CA LEU A 411 -29.62 -9.72 16.00
C LEU A 411 -31.11 -9.46 15.79
N THR A 412 -31.98 -10.02 16.63
CA THR A 412 -33.44 -9.78 16.56
C THR A 412 -33.84 -8.45 17.20
N ASN A 413 -32.99 -7.90 18.07
CA ASN A 413 -33.19 -6.59 18.66
C ASN A 413 -32.44 -5.49 17.87
N PRO A 414 -33.00 -4.26 17.77
CA PRO A 414 -32.41 -3.20 16.93
C PRO A 414 -30.97 -2.81 17.33
N ARG A 415 -30.64 -2.85 18.62
CA ARG A 415 -29.32 -2.44 19.13
C ARG A 415 -28.24 -3.47 18.79
N GLY A 416 -28.55 -4.76 18.88
CA GLY A 416 -27.64 -5.85 18.52
C GLY A 416 -27.39 -5.89 17.02
N LEU A 417 -28.43 -5.66 16.21
CA LEU A 417 -28.29 -5.50 14.76
C LEU A 417 -27.43 -4.29 14.38
N GLU A 418 -27.61 -3.14 15.05
CA GLU A 418 -26.78 -1.95 14.84
C GLU A 418 -25.29 -2.22 15.15
N ARG A 419 -25.01 -2.89 16.29
CA ARG A 419 -23.65 -3.31 16.67
C ARG A 419 -23.04 -4.28 15.65
N SER A 420 -23.80 -5.27 15.21
CA SER A 420 -23.38 -6.23 14.20
C SER A 420 -23.02 -5.55 12.87
N ARG A 421 -23.89 -4.65 12.38
CA ARG A 421 -23.64 -3.86 11.16
C ARG A 421 -22.36 -3.04 11.25
N PHE A 422 -22.15 -2.34 12.36
CA PHE A 422 -20.93 -1.56 12.57
C PHE A 422 -19.67 -2.45 12.58
N LEU A 423 -19.69 -3.60 13.28
CA LEU A 423 -18.56 -4.54 13.27
C LEU A 423 -18.32 -5.14 11.88
N HIS A 424 -19.37 -5.40 11.10
CA HIS A 424 -19.22 -5.83 9.71
C HIS A 424 -18.67 -4.74 8.79
N GLN A 425 -19.05 -3.48 8.98
CA GLN A 425 -18.45 -2.35 8.26
C GLN A 425 -16.94 -2.29 8.53
N LEU A 426 -16.52 -2.37 9.81
CA LEU A 426 -15.10 -2.44 10.18
C LEU A 426 -14.40 -3.66 9.58
N ARG A 427 -15.03 -4.84 9.60
CA ARG A 427 -14.49 -6.07 9.01
C ARG A 427 -14.31 -5.93 7.49
N VAL A 428 -15.30 -5.40 6.77
CA VAL A 428 -15.24 -5.21 5.31
C VAL A 428 -14.14 -4.24 4.93
N LEU A 429 -14.00 -3.17 5.73
CA LEU A 429 -12.92 -2.18 5.62
C LEU A 429 -11.55 -2.72 6.08
N GLY A 430 -11.49 -3.91 6.68
CA GLY A 430 -10.24 -4.52 7.15
C GLY A 430 -9.67 -3.86 8.40
N ILE A 431 -10.48 -3.14 9.18
CA ILE A 431 -10.03 -2.43 10.38
C ILE A 431 -9.76 -3.43 11.52
N PRO A 432 -8.51 -3.54 12.02
CA PRO A 432 -8.16 -4.42 13.14
C PRO A 432 -8.85 -4.03 14.43
N GLY A 433 -9.26 -5.02 15.23
CA GLY A 433 -9.77 -4.81 16.59
C GLY A 433 -10.82 -5.82 17.03
N HIS A 434 -11.53 -6.43 16.08
CA HIS A 434 -12.52 -7.48 16.36
C HIS A 434 -12.43 -8.60 15.35
N THR A 435 -12.68 -9.83 15.78
CA THR A 435 -12.83 -10.98 14.90
C THR A 435 -14.11 -11.71 15.21
N ARG A 436 -14.86 -12.02 14.16
CA ARG A 436 -16.09 -12.79 14.25
C ARG A 436 -15.76 -14.25 14.52
N LEU A 437 -16.38 -14.84 15.54
CA LEU A 437 -16.25 -16.25 15.88
C LEU A 437 -17.38 -17.07 15.27
N THR A 438 -18.61 -16.62 15.44
CA THR A 438 -19.82 -17.34 15.00
C THR A 438 -20.92 -16.37 14.61
N GLY A 439 -21.90 -16.84 13.86
CA GLY A 439 -23.15 -16.14 13.58
C GLY A 439 -23.83 -16.64 12.31
N PRO A 440 -24.72 -15.83 11.72
CA PRO A 440 -25.34 -16.12 10.43
C PRO A 440 -24.32 -16.46 9.34
N ASP A 441 -24.51 -17.58 8.66
CA ASP A 441 -23.65 -17.98 7.55
C ASP A 441 -24.48 -18.61 6.45
N HIS A 442 -23.96 -18.60 5.24
CA HIS A 442 -24.58 -19.24 4.09
C HIS A 442 -24.47 -20.76 4.20
N GLY A 443 -25.57 -21.47 3.92
CA GLY A 443 -25.61 -22.94 4.06
C GLY A 443 -25.61 -23.49 5.49
N ALA A 444 -25.72 -22.63 6.51
CA ALA A 444 -25.89 -23.03 7.91
C ALA A 444 -27.35 -22.85 8.36
N ASP A 445 -27.71 -23.48 9.49
CA ASP A 445 -28.99 -23.21 10.13
C ASP A 445 -29.09 -21.76 10.61
N PRO A 446 -30.31 -21.16 10.56
CA PRO A 446 -30.56 -19.82 11.03
C PRO A 446 -30.02 -19.60 12.43
N ARG A 447 -29.13 -18.61 12.56
CA ARG A 447 -28.68 -18.09 13.85
C ARG A 447 -29.19 -16.68 14.03
N ASP A 448 -29.73 -16.42 15.20
CA ASP A 448 -30.18 -15.12 15.67
C ASP A 448 -29.11 -14.38 16.48
N HIS A 449 -28.08 -15.10 16.93
CA HIS A 449 -26.94 -14.53 17.66
C HIS A 449 -25.65 -14.51 16.82
N GLU A 450 -24.82 -13.51 17.10
CA GLU A 450 -23.47 -13.37 16.53
C GLU A 450 -22.44 -13.12 17.64
N THR A 451 -21.35 -13.89 17.63
CA THR A 451 -20.28 -13.76 18.64
C THR A 451 -19.01 -13.15 18.04
N TRP A 452 -18.47 -12.13 18.70
CA TRP A 452 -17.24 -11.43 18.33
C TRP A 452 -16.23 -11.39 19.47
N GLU A 453 -14.96 -11.57 19.14
CA GLU A 453 -13.84 -11.49 20.07
C GLU A 453 -12.99 -10.23 19.78
N PRO A 454 -12.67 -9.42 20.80
CA PRO A 454 -11.67 -8.36 20.67
C PRO A 454 -10.29 -8.92 20.32
N ARG A 455 -9.60 -8.27 19.38
CA ARG A 455 -8.25 -8.62 18.95
C ARG A 455 -7.33 -7.42 19.09
N SER A 456 -6.03 -7.67 18.90
CA SER A 456 -5.04 -6.61 18.82
C SER A 456 -5.48 -5.51 17.84
N ARG A 457 -5.39 -4.26 18.28
CA ARG A 457 -5.63 -3.06 17.47
C ARG A 457 -4.35 -2.55 16.79
N THR A 458 -3.28 -3.34 16.76
CA THR A 458 -2.04 -3.00 16.04
C THR A 458 -2.35 -2.66 14.58
N GLY A 459 -1.86 -1.51 14.11
CA GLY A 459 -2.08 -1.03 12.74
C GLY A 459 -3.47 -0.43 12.47
N ARG A 460 -4.32 -0.28 13.49
CA ARG A 460 -5.68 0.22 13.32
C ARG A 460 -5.77 1.63 12.77
N ASP A 461 -4.95 2.56 13.27
CA ASP A 461 -5.02 3.97 12.86
C ASP A 461 -4.64 4.16 11.39
N ALA A 462 -3.65 3.39 10.92
CA ALA A 462 -3.30 3.33 9.50
C ALA A 462 -4.47 2.78 8.66
N ALA A 463 -5.04 1.65 9.07
CA ALA A 463 -6.19 1.05 8.37
C ALA A 463 -7.40 1.99 8.33
N LEU A 464 -7.67 2.73 9.41
CA LEU A 464 -8.75 3.72 9.46
C LEU A 464 -8.50 4.89 8.53
N THR A 465 -7.26 5.37 8.44
CA THR A 465 -6.98 6.46 7.52
C THR A 465 -7.10 6.01 6.06
N GLU A 466 -6.59 4.83 5.74
CA GLU A 466 -6.73 4.24 4.39
C GLU A 466 -8.20 4.04 4.02
N ALA A 467 -8.99 3.52 4.95
CA ALA A 467 -10.44 3.37 4.78
C ALA A 467 -11.15 4.72 4.56
N GLY A 468 -10.60 5.82 5.09
CA GLY A 468 -11.10 7.18 4.91
C GLY A 468 -11.16 7.61 3.45
N ALA A 469 -10.35 7.02 2.56
CA ALA A 469 -10.42 7.29 1.11
C ALA A 469 -11.76 6.85 0.47
N TYR A 470 -12.49 5.94 1.12
CA TYR A 470 -13.77 5.44 0.62
C TYR A 470 -14.97 6.24 1.17
N GLY A 471 -14.80 7.00 2.25
CA GLY A 471 -15.87 7.80 2.85
C GLY A 471 -15.54 8.31 4.25
N ALA A 472 -16.26 9.35 4.68
CA ALA A 472 -16.08 9.97 5.99
C ALA A 472 -16.76 9.18 7.12
N ARG A 473 -17.68 8.26 6.77
CA ARG A 473 -18.42 7.40 7.71
C ARG A 473 -18.23 5.92 7.38
N PRO A 474 -18.31 5.01 8.37
CA PRO A 474 -18.04 3.58 8.15
C PRO A 474 -19.02 2.90 7.18
N ASP A 475 -20.28 3.29 7.21
CA ASP A 475 -21.33 2.81 6.30
C ASP A 475 -21.06 3.25 4.85
N GLU A 476 -20.74 4.52 4.65
CA GLU A 476 -20.38 5.07 3.34
C GLU A 476 -19.11 4.41 2.78
N ALA A 477 -18.05 4.33 3.59
CA ALA A 477 -16.77 3.76 3.21
C ALA A 477 -16.91 2.26 2.87
N ALA A 478 -17.63 1.48 3.70
CA ALA A 478 -17.84 0.06 3.44
C ALA A 478 -18.63 -0.18 2.15
N ALA A 479 -19.68 0.60 1.90
CA ALA A 479 -20.46 0.52 0.67
C ALA A 479 -19.61 0.89 -0.56
N ALA A 480 -18.83 1.97 -0.48
CA ALA A 480 -17.94 2.38 -1.57
C ALA A 480 -16.86 1.33 -1.89
N LEU A 481 -16.28 0.70 -0.86
CA LEU A 481 -15.30 -0.39 -1.03
C LEU A 481 -15.92 -1.62 -1.68
N LEU A 482 -17.11 -2.04 -1.26
CA LEU A 482 -17.82 -3.18 -1.87
C LEU A 482 -18.19 -2.90 -3.33
N ALA A 483 -18.69 -1.69 -3.63
CA ALA A 483 -18.96 -1.26 -4.99
C ALA A 483 -17.68 -1.23 -5.85
N ARG A 484 -16.53 -0.86 -5.27
CA ARG A 484 -15.23 -0.90 -5.96
C ARG A 484 -14.81 -2.33 -6.29
N ARG A 485 -14.91 -3.27 -5.33
CA ARG A 485 -14.61 -4.70 -5.55
C ARG A 485 -15.47 -5.29 -6.67
N LEU A 486 -16.74 -4.88 -6.77
CA LEU A 486 -17.61 -5.27 -7.89
C LEU A 486 -17.08 -4.74 -9.24
N ARG A 487 -16.62 -3.48 -9.30
CA ARG A 487 -16.04 -2.92 -10.53
C ARG A 487 -14.72 -3.56 -10.92
N ASP A 488 -13.83 -3.83 -9.95
CA ASP A 488 -12.53 -4.46 -10.19
C ASP A 488 -12.61 -5.88 -10.75
N THR A 489 -13.66 -6.61 -10.37
CA THR A 489 -13.93 -7.94 -10.92
C THR A 489 -14.51 -7.87 -12.34
N GLY A 490 -14.97 -6.70 -12.78
CA GLY A 490 -15.42 -6.42 -14.15
C GLY A 490 -16.53 -7.34 -14.66
N THR A 491 -16.49 -7.63 -15.96
CA THR A 491 -17.39 -8.62 -16.58
C THR A 491 -17.04 -10.06 -16.18
N ALA A 492 -15.82 -10.29 -15.69
CA ALA A 492 -15.32 -11.60 -15.24
C ALA A 492 -15.86 -12.05 -13.88
N ALA A 493 -16.54 -11.17 -13.12
CA ALA A 493 -17.13 -11.55 -11.85
C ALA A 493 -18.15 -12.69 -12.04
N ASP A 494 -17.93 -13.84 -11.41
CA ASP A 494 -18.90 -14.93 -11.47
C ASP A 494 -20.11 -14.67 -10.54
N ALA A 495 -21.14 -15.50 -10.65
CA ALA A 495 -22.32 -15.40 -9.80
C ALA A 495 -21.98 -15.54 -8.31
N GLY A 496 -21.03 -16.42 -7.97
CA GLY A 496 -20.61 -16.65 -6.57
C GLY A 496 -19.93 -15.44 -5.95
N THR A 497 -19.07 -14.75 -6.70
CA THR A 497 -18.37 -13.53 -6.28
C THR A 497 -19.35 -12.40 -6.04
N THR A 498 -20.30 -12.23 -6.96
CA THR A 498 -21.36 -11.21 -6.83
C THR A 498 -22.25 -11.49 -5.61
N ALA A 499 -22.59 -12.77 -5.37
CA ALA A 499 -23.37 -13.16 -4.20
C ALA A 499 -22.61 -12.93 -2.87
N ALA A 500 -21.30 -13.22 -2.82
CA ALA A 500 -20.49 -12.93 -1.64
C ALA A 500 -20.46 -11.43 -1.32
N LEU A 501 -20.34 -10.57 -2.34
CA LEU A 501 -20.44 -9.11 -2.16
C LEU A 501 -21.83 -8.67 -1.69
N LEU A 502 -22.89 -9.30 -2.20
CA LEU A 502 -24.27 -9.06 -1.74
C LEU A 502 -24.41 -9.39 -0.25
N PHE A 503 -23.87 -10.53 0.17
CA PHE A 503 -23.88 -10.94 1.59
C PHE A 503 -23.19 -9.90 2.47
N ASP A 504 -21.98 -9.48 2.11
CA ASP A 504 -21.26 -8.43 2.84
C ASP A 504 -22.02 -7.10 2.84
N ALA A 505 -22.66 -6.71 1.73
CA ALA A 505 -23.47 -5.49 1.66
C ALA A 505 -24.68 -5.53 2.60
N VAL A 506 -25.38 -6.67 2.68
CA VAL A 506 -26.50 -6.87 3.61
C VAL A 506 -26.02 -6.80 5.06
N LEU A 507 -24.92 -7.49 5.39
CA LEU A 507 -24.33 -7.47 6.72
C LEU A 507 -23.88 -6.06 7.16
N CYS A 508 -23.40 -5.24 6.22
CA CYS A 508 -23.04 -3.84 6.48
C CYS A 508 -24.24 -2.89 6.54
N GLY A 509 -25.44 -3.34 6.16
CA GLY A 509 -26.63 -2.49 6.03
C GLY A 509 -26.63 -1.56 4.80
N ALA A 510 -25.84 -1.87 3.76
CA ALA A 510 -25.69 -1.06 2.55
C ALA A 510 -26.85 -1.27 1.55
N GLY A 511 -28.08 -0.92 1.94
CA GLY A 511 -29.30 -1.34 1.26
C GLY A 511 -29.46 -0.91 -0.21
N SER A 512 -28.91 0.24 -0.63
CA SER A 512 -28.89 0.64 -2.05
C SER A 512 -28.00 -0.29 -2.88
N LEU A 513 -26.77 -0.50 -2.43
CA LEU A 513 -25.82 -1.40 -3.08
C LEU A 513 -26.30 -2.86 -3.09
N SER A 514 -26.96 -3.31 -2.03
CA SER A 514 -27.56 -4.65 -1.98
C SER A 514 -28.57 -4.86 -3.11
N ARG A 515 -29.39 -3.85 -3.46
CA ARG A 515 -30.35 -3.95 -4.57
C ARG A 515 -29.63 -4.04 -5.92
N ASP A 516 -28.66 -3.16 -6.16
CA ASP A 516 -27.89 -3.16 -7.42
C ASP A 516 -27.15 -4.50 -7.63
N LEU A 517 -26.58 -5.06 -6.55
CA LEU A 517 -25.91 -6.35 -6.56
C LEU A 517 -26.89 -7.51 -6.82
N LEU A 518 -28.09 -7.44 -6.26
CA LEU A 518 -29.12 -8.46 -6.46
C LEU A 518 -29.62 -8.49 -7.92
N ASP A 519 -29.85 -7.31 -8.51
CA ASP A 519 -30.22 -7.19 -9.92
C ASP A 519 -29.11 -7.70 -10.86
N GLY A 520 -27.85 -7.33 -10.58
CA GLY A 520 -26.69 -7.84 -11.30
C GLY A 520 -26.52 -9.35 -11.16
N LEU A 521 -26.77 -9.90 -9.97
CA LEU A 521 -26.73 -11.33 -9.70
C LEU A 521 -27.78 -12.10 -10.51
N ALA A 522 -29.02 -11.58 -10.59
CA ALA A 522 -30.09 -12.18 -11.38
C ALA A 522 -29.71 -12.30 -12.87
N HIS A 523 -29.03 -11.28 -13.43
CA HIS A 523 -28.51 -11.34 -14.80
C HIS A 523 -27.42 -12.41 -14.96
N ARG A 524 -26.44 -12.44 -14.05
CA ARG A 524 -25.31 -13.40 -14.11
C ARG A 524 -25.75 -14.86 -13.94
N ILE A 525 -26.76 -15.13 -13.11
CA ILE A 525 -27.33 -16.48 -12.94
C ILE A 525 -27.87 -17.00 -14.28
N ARG A 526 -28.57 -16.17 -15.06
CA ARG A 526 -29.11 -16.58 -16.36
C ARG A 526 -28.03 -16.90 -17.40
N THR A 527 -26.89 -16.22 -17.34
CA THR A 527 -25.81 -16.36 -18.32
C THR A 527 -24.72 -17.35 -17.91
N THR A 528 -24.71 -17.82 -16.65
CA THR A 528 -23.65 -18.72 -16.18
C THR A 528 -23.73 -20.08 -16.85
N ALA A 529 -22.56 -20.64 -17.20
CA ALA A 529 -22.41 -21.98 -17.75
C ALA A 529 -21.71 -22.96 -16.78
N ASP A 530 -21.17 -22.44 -15.68
CA ASP A 530 -20.47 -23.25 -14.67
C ASP A 530 -21.37 -23.47 -13.43
N PRO A 531 -21.68 -24.72 -13.07
CA PRO A 531 -22.42 -25.07 -11.86
C PRO A 531 -21.75 -24.60 -10.56
N GLY A 532 -20.42 -24.53 -10.50
CA GLY A 532 -19.68 -24.22 -9.27
C GLY A 532 -20.00 -22.81 -8.72
N PRO A 533 -19.78 -21.73 -9.50
CA PRO A 533 -20.18 -20.38 -9.13
C PRO A 533 -21.67 -20.23 -8.86
N LEU A 534 -22.52 -20.92 -9.63
CA LEU A 534 -23.97 -20.91 -9.43
C LEU A 534 -24.36 -21.51 -8.08
N GLY A 535 -23.75 -22.63 -7.71
CA GLY A 535 -23.93 -23.27 -6.41
C GLY A 535 -23.54 -22.38 -5.24
N ARG A 536 -22.41 -21.65 -5.36
CA ARG A 536 -22.00 -20.65 -4.35
C ARG A 536 -23.03 -19.53 -4.22
N ALA A 537 -23.52 -19.01 -5.36
CA ALA A 537 -24.55 -17.98 -5.36
C ALA A 537 -25.84 -18.47 -4.68
N LEU A 538 -26.28 -19.68 -5.03
CA LEU A 538 -27.49 -20.30 -4.48
C LEU A 538 -27.39 -20.47 -2.96
N ALA A 539 -26.26 -20.96 -2.44
CA ALA A 539 -26.04 -21.11 -1.00
C ALA A 539 -26.14 -19.77 -0.25
N VAL A 540 -25.59 -18.71 -0.83
CA VAL A 540 -25.61 -17.36 -0.25
C VAL A 540 -27.02 -16.76 -0.25
N VAL A 541 -27.71 -16.79 -1.39
CA VAL A 541 -29.08 -16.26 -1.51
C VAL A 541 -30.02 -17.05 -0.59
N LEU A 542 -29.85 -18.36 -0.48
CA LEU A 542 -30.62 -19.20 0.44
C LEU A 542 -30.33 -18.82 1.90
N GLY A 543 -29.06 -18.57 2.23
CA GLY A 543 -28.67 -18.06 3.54
C GLY A 543 -29.39 -16.76 3.89
N LEU A 544 -29.39 -15.78 2.98
CA LEU A 544 -30.11 -14.51 3.15
C LEU A 544 -31.62 -14.72 3.32
N TRP A 545 -32.23 -15.57 2.47
CA TRP A 545 -33.65 -15.91 2.54
C TRP A 545 -34.04 -16.61 3.85
N ARG A 546 -33.16 -17.45 4.41
CA ARG A 546 -33.43 -18.16 5.67
C ARG A 546 -33.23 -17.26 6.90
N HIS A 547 -32.31 -16.30 6.84
CA HIS A 547 -32.04 -15.32 7.92
C HIS A 547 -32.85 -14.03 7.78
N ASP A 548 -33.95 -14.11 7.05
CA ASP A 548 -34.78 -12.98 6.64
C ASP A 548 -35.26 -12.06 7.78
N ARG A 549 -35.67 -12.68 8.89
CA ARG A 549 -36.13 -11.98 10.10
C ARG A 549 -35.04 -11.14 10.77
N VAL A 550 -33.77 -11.46 10.51
CA VAL A 550 -32.61 -10.87 11.16
C VAL A 550 -32.04 -9.71 10.34
N PHE A 551 -31.96 -9.88 9.01
CA PHE A 551 -31.34 -8.87 8.13
C PHE A 551 -32.30 -7.86 7.53
N GLY A 552 -33.61 -8.02 7.76
CA GLY A 552 -34.62 -7.10 7.26
C GLY A 552 -34.86 -7.23 5.75
N THR A 553 -34.55 -8.39 5.16
CA THR A 553 -34.75 -8.71 3.74
C THR A 553 -36.16 -9.23 3.43
N ALA A 554 -37.14 -8.94 4.30
CA ALA A 554 -38.43 -9.64 4.47
C ALA A 554 -38.96 -10.40 3.24
N ARG A 555 -38.60 -11.68 3.10
CA ARG A 555 -38.91 -12.60 1.98
C ARG A 555 -38.98 -11.84 0.66
N ASP A 556 -37.94 -11.05 0.39
CA ASP A 556 -37.89 -10.15 -0.75
C ASP A 556 -38.25 -10.96 -2.00
N PRO A 557 -39.34 -10.62 -2.70
CA PRO A 557 -39.75 -11.32 -3.92
C PRO A 557 -38.59 -11.47 -4.93
N LEU A 558 -37.63 -10.53 -4.91
CA LEU A 558 -36.43 -10.60 -5.72
C LEU A 558 -35.48 -11.73 -5.29
N LEU A 559 -35.25 -11.93 -3.99
CA LEU A 559 -34.45 -13.05 -3.48
C LEU A 559 -35.11 -14.40 -3.84
N GLY A 560 -36.44 -14.50 -3.69
CA GLY A 560 -37.20 -15.69 -4.09
C GLY A 560 -37.08 -15.98 -5.59
N THR A 561 -37.21 -14.95 -6.43
CA THR A 561 -37.05 -15.06 -7.89
C THR A 561 -35.64 -15.50 -8.27
N VAL A 562 -34.61 -14.96 -7.59
CA VAL A 562 -33.21 -15.33 -7.80
C VAL A 562 -32.94 -16.77 -7.37
N LEU A 563 -33.54 -17.23 -6.26
CA LEU A 563 -33.46 -18.64 -5.83
C LEU A 563 -34.05 -19.57 -6.88
N ASP A 564 -35.27 -19.27 -7.35
CA ASP A 564 -35.98 -20.09 -8.34
C ASP A 564 -35.17 -20.23 -9.63
N HIS A 565 -34.72 -19.09 -10.19
CA HIS A 565 -33.90 -19.10 -11.39
C HIS A 565 -32.54 -19.80 -11.21
N ALA A 566 -31.93 -19.71 -10.02
CA ALA A 566 -30.67 -20.38 -9.75
C ALA A 566 -30.82 -21.90 -9.65
N VAL A 567 -31.90 -22.38 -9.02
CA VAL A 567 -32.23 -23.81 -8.93
C VAL A 567 -32.52 -24.35 -10.33
N ASP A 568 -33.43 -23.72 -11.09
CA ASP A 568 -33.79 -24.12 -12.45
C ASP A 568 -32.57 -24.20 -13.37
N ARG A 569 -31.76 -23.13 -13.40
CA ARG A 569 -30.54 -23.09 -14.20
C ARG A 569 -29.53 -24.18 -13.81
N LEU A 570 -29.41 -24.46 -12.52
CA LEU A 570 -28.47 -25.48 -12.04
C LEU A 570 -28.87 -26.87 -12.50
N PHE A 571 -30.15 -27.24 -12.39
CA PHE A 571 -30.64 -28.52 -12.89
C PHE A 571 -30.46 -28.64 -14.40
N HIS A 572 -30.75 -27.58 -15.17
CA HIS A 572 -30.50 -27.56 -16.61
C HIS A 572 -29.01 -27.77 -16.97
N LEU A 573 -28.08 -27.15 -16.22
CA LEU A 573 -26.65 -27.35 -16.44
C LEU A 573 -26.20 -28.77 -16.07
N VAL A 574 -26.80 -29.36 -15.03
CA VAL A 574 -26.51 -30.71 -14.55
C VAL A 574 -27.00 -31.78 -15.53
N GLU A 575 -28.18 -31.61 -16.13
CA GLU A 575 -28.68 -32.48 -17.21
C GLU A 575 -27.69 -32.60 -18.38
N GLY A 576 -27.00 -31.50 -18.69
CA GLY A 576 -26.00 -31.44 -19.76
C GLY A 576 -24.62 -32.02 -19.39
N LEU A 577 -24.41 -32.47 -18.14
CA LEU A 577 -23.12 -32.96 -17.70
C LEU A 577 -22.85 -34.36 -18.24
N HIS A 578 -21.79 -34.47 -19.05
CA HIS A 578 -21.22 -35.74 -19.48
C HIS A 578 -19.99 -36.03 -18.61
N GLY A 579 -19.70 -37.32 -18.37
CA GLY A 579 -18.61 -37.76 -17.49
C GLY A 579 -17.28 -37.06 -17.81
N GLY A 580 -16.72 -36.38 -16.81
CA GLY A 580 -15.44 -35.68 -16.91
C GLY A 580 -14.23 -36.61 -16.68
N PRO A 581 -13.00 -36.07 -16.74
CA PRO A 581 -11.80 -36.82 -16.34
C PRO A 581 -11.92 -37.35 -14.90
N PRO A 582 -11.23 -38.46 -14.57
CA PRO A 582 -11.36 -39.11 -13.26
C PRO A 582 -11.00 -38.15 -12.12
N GLY A 583 -11.90 -38.03 -11.13
CA GLY A 583 -11.74 -37.17 -9.95
C GLY A 583 -13.09 -36.69 -9.40
N VAL A 584 -13.10 -36.23 -8.15
CA VAL A 584 -14.29 -35.63 -7.52
C VAL A 584 -14.37 -34.15 -7.87
N ASP A 585 -15.42 -33.73 -8.58
CA ASP A 585 -15.70 -32.32 -8.83
C ASP A 585 -16.42 -31.71 -7.60
N VAL A 586 -15.61 -31.25 -6.64
CA VAL A 586 -16.10 -30.66 -5.39
C VAL A 586 -16.99 -29.43 -5.62
N PRO A 587 -16.67 -28.48 -6.53
CA PRO A 587 -17.57 -27.37 -6.87
C PRO A 587 -18.97 -27.82 -7.31
N ARG A 588 -19.08 -28.83 -8.20
CA ARG A 588 -20.39 -29.35 -8.64
C ARG A 588 -21.16 -30.02 -7.52
N LEU A 589 -20.49 -30.81 -6.68
CA LEU A 589 -21.14 -31.44 -5.52
C LEU A 589 -21.69 -30.40 -4.54
N ARG A 590 -20.94 -29.32 -4.28
CA ARG A 590 -21.42 -28.19 -3.46
C ARG A 590 -22.63 -27.50 -4.10
N ALA A 591 -22.66 -27.38 -5.43
CA ALA A 591 -23.80 -26.81 -6.13
C ALA A 591 -25.07 -27.66 -5.98
N LEU A 592 -24.97 -28.97 -6.19
CA LEU A 592 -26.10 -29.89 -5.96
C LEU A 592 -26.57 -29.90 -4.50
N THR A 593 -25.64 -29.79 -3.56
CA THR A 593 -25.95 -29.66 -2.13
C THR A 593 -26.77 -28.38 -1.87
N ALA A 594 -26.37 -27.25 -2.45
CA ALA A 594 -27.12 -26.00 -2.34
C ALA A 594 -28.51 -26.09 -2.99
N ALA A 595 -28.66 -26.81 -4.11
CA ALA A 595 -29.95 -27.07 -4.76
C ALA A 595 -30.90 -27.87 -3.87
N ARG A 596 -30.38 -28.97 -3.29
CA ARG A 596 -31.12 -29.78 -2.31
C ARG A 596 -31.57 -28.91 -1.13
N ASP A 597 -30.67 -28.10 -0.58
CA ASP A 597 -30.99 -27.27 0.59
C ASP A 597 -32.03 -26.20 0.24
N ALA A 598 -31.99 -25.65 -0.98
CA ALA A 598 -33.01 -24.72 -1.46
C ALA A 598 -34.38 -25.40 -1.59
N LEU A 599 -34.45 -26.60 -2.17
CA LEU A 599 -35.68 -27.39 -2.28
C LEU A 599 -36.27 -27.73 -0.90
N LEU A 600 -35.42 -28.01 0.10
CA LEU A 600 -35.86 -28.33 1.46
C LEU A 600 -36.33 -27.10 2.26
N HIS A 601 -35.64 -25.97 2.12
CA HIS A 601 -35.80 -24.83 3.03
C HIS A 601 -36.49 -23.61 2.40
N ALA A 602 -36.61 -23.56 1.08
CA ALA A 602 -37.22 -22.47 0.33
C ALA A 602 -38.30 -22.93 -0.66
N ALA A 603 -38.88 -24.12 -0.47
CA ALA A 603 -39.94 -24.67 -1.34
C ALA A 603 -41.06 -23.68 -1.75
N PRO A 604 -41.57 -22.78 -0.87
CA PRO A 604 -42.59 -21.80 -1.27
C PRO A 604 -42.13 -20.77 -2.30
N ALA A 605 -40.83 -20.62 -2.50
CA ALA A 605 -40.22 -19.67 -3.43
C ALA A 605 -39.80 -20.33 -4.76
N LEU A 606 -39.98 -21.65 -4.91
CA LEU A 606 -39.49 -22.42 -6.06
C LEU A 606 -40.66 -22.97 -6.89
N ALA A 607 -40.52 -22.93 -8.22
CA ALA A 607 -41.43 -23.57 -9.15
C ALA A 607 -41.17 -25.09 -9.26
N LEU A 608 -39.91 -25.51 -9.12
CA LEU A 608 -39.49 -26.91 -9.08
C LEU A 608 -39.85 -27.55 -7.73
N THR A 609 -40.59 -28.66 -7.76
CA THR A 609 -40.90 -29.44 -6.55
C THR A 609 -39.82 -30.48 -6.26
N PRO A 610 -39.63 -30.91 -5.00
CA PRO A 610 -38.71 -32.01 -4.66
C PRO A 610 -38.97 -33.29 -5.46
N GLU A 611 -40.24 -33.61 -5.74
CA GLU A 611 -40.63 -34.79 -6.54
C GLU A 611 -40.18 -34.65 -7.99
N THR A 612 -40.28 -33.45 -8.56
CA THR A 612 -39.88 -33.17 -9.94
C THR A 612 -38.36 -33.21 -10.06
N ALA A 613 -37.64 -32.58 -9.12
CA ALA A 613 -36.17 -32.59 -9.09
C ALA A 613 -35.58 -33.99 -8.88
N ALA A 614 -36.24 -34.84 -8.09
CA ALA A 614 -35.82 -36.23 -7.88
C ALA A 614 -36.06 -37.12 -9.11
N ALA A 615 -36.93 -36.73 -10.04
CA ALA A 615 -37.15 -37.44 -11.29
C ALA A 615 -36.11 -37.10 -12.38
N THR A 616 -35.33 -36.02 -12.19
CA THR A 616 -34.30 -35.52 -13.12
C THR A 616 -32.89 -35.99 -12.78
N ALA A 617 -32.67 -36.47 -11.54
CA ALA A 617 -31.41 -37.02 -11.05
C ALA A 617 -31.34 -38.54 -11.24
#